data_AF-A0A533W1X9-F1
#
_entry.id   AF-A0A533W1X9-F1
#
_cell.length_a   1.000
_cell.length_b   1.000
_cell.length_c   1.000
_cell.angle_alpha   90.00
_cell.angle_beta   90.00
_cell.angle_gamma   90.00
#
_symmetry.space_group_name_H-M   'P 1'
#
loop_
_entity.id
_entity.type
_entity.pdbx_description
1 polymer ?
#
loop_
_entity_poly.entity_id
_entity_poly.type
_entity_poly.pdbx_seq_one_letter_code
_entity_poly.pdbx_strand_id
1 'polypeptide(L)'
;PHCGKQQYQIEFTKPTIFHEITEEGGATRLLPVAIRERLERITNDDLGLLGFNPAAARPEWFVLQVLPVPPLAVRPSITLESGIRSEDDLTHKIVDILRVNQRVRESKESGT
;
A
#
# COMPACT_ATOMS: atom_id res chain seq x y z
N PRO A 1 19.06 -0.88 -22.83
CA PRO A 1 17.99 -1.55 -22.06
C PRO A 1 16.61 -1.18 -22.64
N HIS A 2 15.72 -2.16 -22.78
CA HIS A 2 14.60 -2.27 -23.76
C HIS A 2 13.76 -1.03 -24.09
N CYS A 3 13.67 -0.02 -23.21
CA CYS A 3 12.82 1.17 -23.41
C CYS A 3 13.56 2.50 -23.54
N GLY A 4 14.90 2.53 -23.45
CA GLY A 4 15.71 3.77 -23.59
C GLY A 4 15.45 4.85 -22.52
N LYS A 5 14.63 4.55 -21.51
CA LYS A 5 14.28 5.48 -20.44
C LYS A 5 15.47 5.66 -19.49
N GLN A 6 15.72 6.92 -19.12
CA GLN A 6 16.73 7.25 -18.13
C GLN A 6 16.38 6.63 -16.76
N GLN A 7 17.39 6.03 -16.13
CA GLN A 7 17.26 5.44 -14.80
C GLN A 7 17.75 6.46 -13.76
N TYR A 8 16.82 6.98 -12.98
CA TYR A 8 17.12 7.85 -11.85
C TYR A 8 17.44 7.02 -10.61
N GLN A 9 18.28 7.56 -9.72
CA GLN A 9 18.58 6.92 -8.45
C GLN A 9 17.33 6.98 -7.54
N ILE A 10 17.01 5.86 -6.89
CA ILE A 10 15.93 5.81 -5.90
C ILE A 10 16.56 5.85 -4.50
N GLU A 11 16.13 6.81 -3.69
CA GLU A 11 16.48 6.91 -2.27
C GLU A 11 15.30 6.44 -1.41
N PHE A 12 15.57 5.55 -0.45
CA PHE A 12 14.57 5.08 0.51
C PHE A 12 14.70 5.85 1.82
N THR A 13 13.63 6.56 2.18
CA THR A 13 13.50 7.25 3.46
C THR A 13 12.53 6.46 4.34
N LYS A 14 13.03 5.96 5.47
CA LYS A 14 12.23 5.25 6.46
C LYS A 14 11.07 6.15 6.97
N PRO A 15 9.89 5.59 7.27
CA PRO A 15 9.59 4.15 7.30
C PRO A 15 9.15 3.56 5.95
N THR A 16 8.57 4.36 5.04
CA THR A 16 7.87 3.83 3.85
C THR A 16 7.95 4.76 2.62
N ILE A 17 8.85 5.75 2.60
CA ILE A 17 8.88 6.77 1.56
C ILE A 17 10.02 6.47 0.59
N PHE A 18 9.75 6.62 -0.71
CA PHE A 18 10.74 6.53 -1.77
C PHE A 18 10.84 7.89 -2.47
N HIS A 19 12.06 8.30 -2.79
CA HIS A 19 12.37 9.49 -3.57
C HIS A 19 13.13 9.09 -4.83
N GLU A 20 12.81 9.75 -5.95
CA GLU A 20 13.54 9.65 -7.21
C GLU A 20 14.41 10.90 -7.36
N ILE A 21 15.72 10.71 -7.45
CA ILE A 21 16.69 11.79 -7.57
C ILE A 21 16.86 12.16 -9.05
N THR A 22 16.42 13.35 -9.43
CA THR A 22 16.53 13.88 -10.79
C THR A 22 17.97 14.31 -11.10
N GLU A 23 18.29 14.47 -12.38
CA GLU A 23 19.63 14.95 -12.81
C GLU A 23 20.00 16.32 -12.23
N GLU A 24 19.01 17.17 -11.99
CA GLU A 24 19.19 18.51 -11.41
C GLU A 24 19.42 18.47 -9.89
N GLY A 25 19.49 17.27 -9.29
CA GLY A 25 19.64 17.07 -7.85
C GLY A 25 18.34 17.22 -7.04
N GLY A 26 17.18 17.30 -7.71
CA GLY A 26 15.88 17.37 -7.06
C GLY A 26 15.39 16.00 -6.60
N ALA A 27 14.87 15.91 -5.37
CA ALA A 27 14.27 14.68 -4.84
C ALA A 27 12.74 14.71 -5.05
N THR A 28 12.23 13.90 -5.97
CA THR A 28 10.78 13.79 -6.22
C THR A 28 10.21 12.60 -5.47
N ARG A 29 9.21 12.81 -4.61
CA ARG A 29 8.56 11.71 -3.88
C ARG A 29 7.81 10.79 -4.86
N LEU A 30 8.09 9.50 -4.79
CA LEU A 30 7.36 8.47 -5.50
C LEU A 30 6.10 8.08 -4.72
N LEU A 31 4.94 8.38 -5.29
CA LEU A 31 3.65 8.00 -4.73
C LEU A 31 3.39 6.50 -4.95
N PRO A 32 2.66 5.82 -4.04
CA PRO A 32 2.33 4.40 -4.19
C PRO A 32 1.65 4.07 -5.53
N VAL A 33 0.79 4.97 -6.04
CA VAL A 33 0.16 4.81 -7.36
C VAL A 33 1.18 4.74 -8.49
N ALA A 34 2.18 5.63 -8.50
CA ALA A 34 3.22 5.65 -9.53
C ALA A 34 4.14 4.43 -9.42
N ILE A 35 4.41 3.95 -8.20
CA ILE A 35 5.16 2.71 -7.97
C ILE A 35 4.39 1.52 -8.55
N ARG A 36 3.10 1.39 -8.24
CA ARG A 36 2.25 0.31 -8.75
C ARG A 36 2.19 0.30 -10.28
N GLU A 37 1.97 1.46 -10.91
CA GLU A 37 1.96 1.59 -12.38
C GLU A 37 3.30 1.19 -13.02
N ARG A 38 4.43 1.40 -12.34
CA ARG A 38 5.74 0.94 -12.85
C ARG A 38 5.84 -0.58 -12.78
N LEU A 39 5.37 -1.18 -11.68
CA LEU A 39 5.40 -2.64 -11.47
C LEU A 39 4.45 -3.39 -12.42
N GLU A 40 3.28 -2.82 -12.73
CA GLU A 40 2.31 -3.40 -13.69
C GLU A 40 2.87 -3.53 -15.12
N ARG A 41 3.87 -2.72 -15.49
CA ARG A 41 4.48 -2.75 -16.82
C ARG A 41 5.48 -3.90 -17.02
N ILE A 42 5.84 -4.62 -15.95
CA ILE A 42 6.77 -5.75 -16.04
C ILE A 42 6.03 -6.93 -16.68
N THR A 43 6.63 -7.51 -17.74
CA THR A 43 6.03 -8.64 -18.46
C THR A 43 6.12 -9.93 -17.64
N ASN A 44 5.25 -10.90 -17.92
CA ASN A 44 5.29 -12.19 -17.20
C ASN A 44 6.62 -12.95 -17.39
N ASP A 45 7.24 -12.82 -18.57
CA ASP A 45 8.54 -13.44 -18.86
C ASP A 45 9.64 -12.80 -18.00
N ASP A 46 9.64 -11.46 -17.88
CA ASP A 46 10.57 -10.73 -17.01
C ASP A 46 10.33 -11.02 -15.53
N LEU A 47 9.08 -11.22 -15.12
CA LEU A 47 8.75 -11.63 -13.75
C LEU A 47 9.39 -12.98 -13.40
N GLY A 48 9.40 -13.93 -14.33
CA GLY A 48 10.10 -15.20 -14.15
C GLY A 48 11.60 -15.04 -13.94
N LEU A 49 12.25 -14.12 -14.67
CA LEU A 49 13.68 -13.81 -14.50
C LEU A 49 13.98 -13.16 -13.15
N LEU A 50 13.04 -12.39 -12.61
CA LEU A 50 13.13 -11.77 -11.28
C LEU A 50 12.77 -12.73 -10.14
N GLY A 51 12.38 -13.97 -10.43
CA GLY A 51 12.00 -14.97 -9.43
C GLY A 51 10.56 -14.87 -8.92
N PHE A 52 9.70 -14.13 -9.60
CA PHE A 52 8.28 -14.03 -9.27
C PHE A 52 7.43 -15.02 -10.07
N ASN A 53 6.43 -15.61 -9.41
CA ASN A 53 5.41 -16.41 -10.09
C ASN A 53 4.26 -15.49 -10.55
N PRO A 54 4.06 -15.26 -11.86
CA PRO A 54 3.02 -14.34 -12.35
C PRO A 54 1.59 -14.79 -12.03
N ALA A 55 1.37 -16.06 -11.70
CA ALA A 55 0.06 -16.58 -11.31
C ALA A 55 -0.25 -16.43 -9.80
N ALA A 56 0.78 -16.24 -8.96
CA ALA A 56 0.62 -16.29 -7.50
C ALA A 56 1.18 -15.07 -6.75
N ALA A 57 2.13 -14.33 -7.33
CA ALA A 57 2.84 -13.25 -6.66
C ALA A 57 3.32 -12.21 -7.66
N ARG A 58 2.39 -11.41 -8.19
CA ARG A 58 2.74 -10.26 -9.03
C ARG A 58 3.13 -9.06 -8.16
N PRO A 59 4.21 -8.33 -8.49
CA PRO A 59 4.76 -7.30 -7.62
C PRO A 59 3.84 -6.09 -7.44
N GLU A 60 2.99 -5.77 -8.41
CA GLU A 60 1.98 -4.72 -8.27
C GLU A 60 0.96 -5.00 -7.15
N TRP A 61 0.82 -6.25 -6.70
CA TRP A 61 -0.04 -6.62 -5.57
C TRP A 61 0.55 -6.24 -4.22
N PHE A 62 1.84 -5.91 -4.15
CA PHE A 62 2.46 -5.43 -2.92
C PHE A 62 2.01 -4.01 -2.56
N VAL A 63 1.46 -3.27 -3.53
CA VAL A 63 0.77 -2.01 -3.28
C VAL A 63 -0.72 -2.29 -3.11
N LEU A 64 -1.15 -2.34 -1.84
CA LEU A 64 -2.52 -2.68 -1.47
C LEU A 64 -3.54 -1.70 -2.06
N GLN A 65 -4.52 -2.22 -2.80
CA GLN A 65 -5.70 -1.48 -3.26
C GLN A 65 -6.95 -1.80 -2.44
N VAL A 66 -7.00 -3.00 -1.88
CA VAL A 66 -8.09 -3.49 -1.04
C VAL A 66 -7.47 -4.09 0.21
N LEU A 67 -8.02 -3.74 1.37
CA LEU A 67 -7.63 -4.32 2.64
C LEU A 67 -8.70 -5.34 3.07
N PRO A 68 -8.38 -6.65 3.13
CA PRO A 68 -9.36 -7.66 3.57
C PRO A 68 -9.70 -7.45 5.05
N VAL A 69 -10.99 -7.52 5.38
CA VAL A 69 -11.47 -7.41 6.76
C VAL A 69 -11.66 -8.82 7.34
N PRO A 70 -10.98 -9.17 8.45
CA PRO A 70 -11.12 -10.49 9.04
C PRO A 70 -12.52 -10.71 9.66
N PRO A 71 -13.01 -11.97 9.65
CA PRO A 71 -14.32 -12.33 10.21
C PRO A 71 -14.34 -12.15 11.74
N LEU A 72 -15.55 -12.10 12.32
CA LEU A 72 -15.75 -11.89 13.77
C LEU A 72 -15.10 -12.98 14.63
N ALA A 73 -15.04 -14.22 14.14
CA ALA A 73 -14.38 -15.31 14.84
C ALA A 73 -12.88 -15.05 15.11
N VAL A 74 -12.25 -14.18 14.33
CA VAL A 74 -10.84 -13.76 14.47
C VAL A 74 -10.71 -12.43 15.23
N ARG A 75 -11.83 -11.78 15.56
CA ARG A 75 -11.89 -10.50 16.30
C ARG A 75 -12.85 -10.58 17.50
N PRO A 76 -12.59 -11.48 18.48
CA PRO A 76 -13.51 -11.72 19.57
C PRO A 76 -13.56 -10.54 20.55
N SER A 77 -14.76 -10.08 20.92
CA SER A 77 -14.91 -9.12 22.02
C SER A 77 -14.94 -9.85 23.37
N ILE A 78 -14.26 -9.31 24.37
CA ILE A 78 -14.30 -9.83 25.75
C ILE A 78 -15.22 -8.97 26.61
N THR A 79 -15.85 -9.59 27.61
CA THR A 79 -16.55 -8.87 28.69
C THR A 79 -15.71 -9.00 29.94
N LEU A 80 -15.31 -7.88 30.53
CA LEU A 80 -14.56 -7.86 31.78
C LEU A 80 -15.47 -8.24 32.95
N GLU A 81 -14.89 -8.66 34.08
CA GLU A 81 -15.63 -9.00 35.31
C GLU A 81 -16.51 -7.84 35.82
N SER A 82 -16.16 -6.60 35.45
CA SER A 82 -16.92 -5.37 35.72
C SER A 82 -18.19 -5.20 34.87
N GLY A 83 -18.46 -6.11 33.92
CA GLY A 83 -19.57 -6.01 32.97
C GLY A 83 -19.31 -5.11 31.76
N ILE A 84 -18.12 -4.50 31.67
CA ILE A 84 -17.72 -3.65 30.54
C ILE A 84 -17.30 -4.54 29.36
N ARG A 85 -17.83 -4.26 28.17
CA ARG A 85 -17.40 -4.90 26.92
C ARG A 85 -16.14 -4.20 26.39
N SER A 86 -15.08 -4.97 26.19
CA SER A 86 -13.86 -4.54 25.51
C SER A 86 -13.83 -5.16 24.11
N GLU A 87 -13.70 -4.32 23.09
CA GLU A 87 -13.53 -4.81 21.72
C GLU A 87 -12.09 -5.27 21.47
N ASP A 88 -11.94 -6.11 20.44
CA ASP A 88 -10.65 -6.59 19.96
C ASP A 88 -9.82 -5.47 19.31
N ASP A 89 -8.50 -5.50 19.49
CA ASP A 89 -7.58 -4.48 18.97
C ASP A 89 -7.64 -4.34 17.45
N LEU A 90 -7.85 -5.44 16.71
CA LEU A 90 -8.00 -5.38 15.25
C LEU A 90 -9.26 -4.61 14.89
N THR A 91 -10.36 -4.80 15.64
CA THR A 91 -11.60 -4.03 15.44
C THR A 91 -11.34 -2.55 15.66
N HIS A 92 -10.67 -2.17 16.75
CA HIS A 92 -10.31 -0.78 17.01
C HIS A 92 -9.48 -0.15 15.86
N LYS A 93 -8.44 -0.83 15.37
CA LYS A 93 -7.60 -0.30 14.28
C LYS A 93 -8.29 -0.27 12.92
N ILE A 94 -9.12 -1.26 12.61
CA ILE A 94 -9.92 -1.26 11.38
C ILE A 94 -10.89 -0.07 11.38
N VAL A 95 -11.53 0.22 12.53
CA VAL A 95 -12.40 1.39 12.67
C VAL A 95 -11.64 2.70 12.43
N ASP A 96 -10.43 2.84 12.96
CA ASP A 96 -9.59 4.03 12.70
C ASP A 96 -9.24 4.17 11.20
N ILE A 97 -8.83 3.09 10.54
CA ILE A 97 -8.55 3.08 9.09
C ILE A 97 -9.78 3.50 8.29
N LEU A 98 -10.96 2.96 8.60
CA LEU A 98 -12.20 3.28 7.90
C LEU A 98 -12.57 4.75 8.04
N ARG A 99 -12.44 5.33 9.23
CA ARG A 99 -12.72 6.76 9.47
C ARG A 99 -11.83 7.67 8.62
N VAL A 100 -10.52 7.37 8.56
CA VAL A 100 -9.59 8.16 7.74
C VAL A 100 -9.88 7.98 6.25
N ASN A 101 -10.15 6.75 5.81
CA ASN A 101 -10.45 6.48 4.41
C ASN A 101 -11.71 7.22 3.93
N GLN A 102 -12.75 7.26 4.76
CA GLN A 102 -13.98 8.00 4.46
C GLN A 102 -13.73 9.50 4.32
N ARG A 103 -12.97 10.09 5.25
CA ARG A 103 -12.59 11.51 5.17
C ARG A 103 -11.80 11.85 3.91
N VAL A 104 -10.80 11.01 3.57
CA VAL A 104 -9.99 11.21 2.36
C VAL A 104 -10.85 11.13 1.10
N ARG A 105 -11.81 10.21 1.07
CA ARG A 105 -12.76 10.10 -0.04
C ARG A 105 -13.64 11.36 -0.16
N GLU A 106 -14.19 11.83 0.94
CA GLU A 106 -15.02 13.04 0.98
C GLU A 106 -14.24 14.27 0.52
N SER A 107 -13.01 14.47 1.00
CA SER A 107 -12.15 15.58 0.54
C SER A 107 -11.90 15.53 -0.97
N LYS A 108 -11.58 14.34 -1.50
CA LYS A 108 -11.37 14.15 -2.94
C LYS A 108 -12.62 14.49 -3.76
N GLU A 109 -13.81 14.14 -3.26
CA GLU A 109 -15.09 14.42 -3.93
C GLU A 109 -15.48 15.91 -3.80
N SER A 110 -15.11 16.59 -2.72
CA SER A 110 -15.36 18.04 -2.51
C SER A 110 -14.39 18.96 -3.25
N GLY A 111 -13.42 18.41 -4.00
CA GLY A 111 -12.44 19.19 -4.77
C GLY A 111 -11.45 19.98 -3.91
N THR A 112 -11.23 19.55 -2.67
CA THR A 112 -10.27 20.12 -1.71
C THR A 112 -9.24 19.08 -1.33
#